data_AF-A0A3D0MVD0-F1
#
_entry.id   AF-A0A3D0MVD0-F1
#
_cell.length_a   1.000
_cell.length_b   1.000
_cell.length_c   1.000
_cell.angle_alpha   90.00
_cell.angle_beta   90.00
_cell.angle_gamma   90.00
#
_symmetry.space_group_name_H-M   'P 1'
#
loop_
_entity.id
_entity.type
_entity.pdbx_description
1 polymer ?
#
loop_
_entity_poly.entity_id
_entity_poly.type
_entity_poly.pdbx_seq_one_letter_code
_entity_poly.pdbx_strand_id
1 'polypeptide(L)' 'SANIPHKEIENRKFVLIPMSEIDENFIHPEKNKSIKELLKETKDTLEVKKITIE' A
#
# COMPACT_ATOMS: atom_id res chain seq x y z
N SER A 1 11.05 15.80 -10.73
CA SER A 1 10.14 15.02 -11.58
C SER A 1 9.23 14.20 -10.68
N ALA A 2 7.91 14.35 -10.80
CA ALA A 2 6.97 13.51 -10.05
C ALA A 2 6.95 12.11 -10.67
N ASN A 3 7.15 11.05 -9.87
CA ASN A 3 6.97 9.66 -10.32
C ASN A 3 5.53 9.26 -10.00
N ILE A 4 4.78 8.80 -11.00
CA ILE A 4 3.40 8.35 -10.84
C ILE A 4 3.28 6.95 -11.47
N PRO A 5 2.96 5.91 -10.68
CA PRO A 5 2.90 5.91 -9.21
C PRO A 5 4.27 6.18 -8.54
N HIS A 6 4.26 6.56 -7.27
CA HIS A 6 5.51 6.71 -6.52
C HIS A 6 6.13 5.33 -6.24
N LYS A 7 7.43 5.16 -6.55
CA LYS A 7 8.18 3.88 -6.50
C LYS A 7 8.24 3.15 -5.14
N GLU A 8 7.77 3.80 -4.07
CA GLU A 8 7.81 3.25 -2.71
C GLU A 8 6.42 2.91 -2.17
N ILE A 9 5.37 2.99 -3.00
CA ILE A 9 4.01 2.62 -2.59
C ILE A 9 3.97 1.16 -2.17
N GLU A 10 4.60 0.27 -2.94
CA GLU A 10 4.63 -1.17 -2.66
C GLU A 10 5.45 -1.57 -1.42
N ASN A 11 6.27 -0.66 -0.90
CA ASN A 11 7.21 -0.97 0.19
C ASN A 11 6.73 -0.49 1.57
N ARG A 12 5.53 0.09 1.68
CA ARG A 12 5.10 0.81 2.90
C ARG A 12 3.72 0.39 3.35
N LYS A 13 3.64 -0.25 4.53
CA LYS A 13 2.36 -0.69 5.12
C LYS A 13 1.41 0.45 5.38
N PHE A 14 1.90 1.61 5.80
CA PHE A 14 1.04 2.76 6.08
C PHE A 14 0.36 3.35 4.82
N VAL A 15 0.80 2.94 3.62
CA VAL A 15 0.15 3.24 2.35
C VAL A 15 -0.74 2.08 1.93
N LEU A 16 -0.18 0.86 1.91
CA LEU A 16 -0.89 -0.33 1.42
C LEU A 16 -2.09 -0.72 2.28
N ILE A 17 -2.05 -0.54 3.60
CA ILE A 17 -3.16 -0.86 4.49
C ILE A 17 -4.38 0.04 4.18
N PRO A 18 -4.28 1.38 4.21
CA PRO A 18 -5.39 2.24 3.78
C PRO A 18 -5.88 1.96 2.36
N MET A 19 -4.98 1.68 1.41
CA MET A 19 -5.40 1.32 0.05
C MET A 19 -6.19 0.01 0.02
N SER A 20 -5.76 -1.00 0.80
CA SER A 20 -6.45 -2.29 0.91
C SER A 20 -7.82 -2.16 1.58
N GLU A 21 -7.99 -1.22 2.52
CA GLU A 21 -9.29 -0.92 3.13
C GLU A 21 -10.28 -0.30 2.12
N ILE A 22 -9.78 0.44 1.13
CA ILE A 22 -10.59 1.05 0.07
C ILE A 22 -10.91 0.04 -1.04
N ASP A 23 -9.89 -0.61 -1.60
CA ASP A 23 -10.02 -1.64 -2.64
C ASP A 23 -8.78 -2.55 -2.67
N GLU A 24 -8.90 -3.72 -2.04
CA GLU A 24 -7.82 -4.71 -2.00
C GLU A 24 -7.48 -5.31 -3.38
N ASN A 25 -8.40 -5.24 -4.36
CA ASN A 25 -8.26 -5.83 -5.69
C ASN A 25 -7.72 -4.85 -6.74
N PHE A 26 -7.50 -3.58 -6.38
CA PHE A 26 -6.90 -2.60 -7.27
C PHE A 26 -5.52 -3.09 -7.75
N ILE A 27 -5.30 -3.10 -9.07
CA ILE A 27 -4.07 -3.60 -9.68
C ILE A 27 -3.05 -2.47 -9.83
N HIS A 28 -1.88 -2.62 -9.21
CA HIS A 28 -0.78 -1.70 -9.36
C HIS A 28 -0.30 -1.68 -10.83
N PRO A 29 -0.31 -0.51 -11.51
CA PRO A 29 -0.20 -0.43 -12.96
C PRO A 29 1.15 -0.92 -13.51
N GLU A 30 2.23 -0.80 -12.73
CA GLU A 30 3.57 -1.24 -13.17
C GLU A 30 3.96 -2.64 -12.70
N LYS A 31 3.32 -3.16 -11.64
CA LYS A 31 3.69 -4.46 -11.04
C LYS A 31 2.74 -5.57 -11.46
N ASN A 32 1.56 -5.20 -11.94
CA ASN A 32 0.47 -6.12 -12.26
C ASN A 32 0.13 -7.05 -11.08
N LYS A 33 0.06 -6.47 -9.87
CA LYS A 33 -0.31 -7.13 -8.62
C LYS A 33 -1.39 -6.33 -7.93
N SER A 34 -2.31 -7.01 -7.27
CA SER A 34 -3.31 -6.40 -6.40
C SER A 34 -2.65 -5.75 -5.17
N ILE A 35 -3.30 -4.75 -4.58
CA ILE A 35 -2.86 -4.16 -3.30
C ILE A 35 -2.76 -5.23 -2.21
N LYS A 36 -3.68 -6.20 -2.19
CA LYS A 36 -3.63 -7.37 -1.30
C LYS A 36 -2.34 -8.17 -1.41
N GLU A 37 -1.91 -8.47 -2.63
CA GLU A 37 -0.66 -9.20 -2.89
C GLU A 37 0.55 -8.36 -2.47
N LEU A 38 0.57 -7.07 -2.82
CA LEU A 38 1.65 -6.17 -2.40
C LEU A 38 1.75 -6.06 -0.88
N LEU A 39 0.63 -5.97 -0.17
CA LEU A 39 0.59 -5.93 1.29
C LEU A 39 1.11 -7.23 1.93
N LYS A 40 0.84 -8.38 1.30
CA LYS A 40 1.37 -9.68 1.75
C LYS A 40 2.87 -9.82 1.51
N GLU A 41 3.39 -9.25 0.43
CA GLU A 41 4.79 -9.37 0.01
C GLU A 41 5.72 -8.30 0.61
N THR A 42 5.15 -7.21 1.14
CA THR A 42 5.94 -6.11 1.67
C THR A 42 6.84 -6.52 2.83
N LYS A 43 8.07 -6.01 2.85
CA LYS A 43 9.06 -6.28 3.90
C LYS A 43 8.96 -5.30 5.07
N ASP A 44 8.05 -4.33 5.00
CA ASP A 44 7.83 -3.37 6.07
C ASP A 44 7.30 -4.11 7.31
N THR A 45 8.07 -4.07 8.40
CA THR A 45 7.74 -4.73 9.67
C THR A 45 7.09 -3.79 10.67
N LEU A 46 6.96 -2.50 10.35
CA LEU A 46 6.40 -1.51 11.25
C LEU A 46 4.89 -1.73 11.44
N GLU A 47 4.44 -1.52 12.67
CA GLU A 47 3.02 -1.54 13.04
C GLU A 47 2.34 -0.26 12.53
N VAL A 48 1.17 -0.40 11.90
CA VAL A 48 0.34 0.73 11.49
C VAL A 48 -0.84 0.83 12.43
N LYS A 49 -1.00 2.00 13.07
CA LYS A 49 -2.08 2.28 14.00
C LYS A 49 -3.05 3.28 13.38
N LYS A 50 -4.34 2.93 13.39
CA LYS A 50 -5.40 3.86 13.03
C LYS A 50 -5.50 4.93 14.12
N ILE A 51 -5.47 6.20 13.71
CA ILE A 51 -5.64 7.33 14.62
C ILE A 51 -7.13 7.70 14.63
N THR A 52 -7.71 7.78 15.82
CA THR A 52 -9.01 8.43 16.04
C THR A 52 -8.73 9.85 16.51
N ILE A 53 -9.33 10.84 15.85
CA ILE A 53 -9.28 12.23 16.31
C ILE A 53 -10.53 12.43 17.16
N GLU A 54 -10.34 12.84 18.41
CA GLU A 54 -11.40 13.27 19.34
C GLU A 54 -11.82 14.72 19.08
#